data_AF-A0A2W5V9R9-F1
#
_entry.id   AF-A0A2W5V9R9-F1
#
_cell.length_a   1.000
_cell.length_b   1.000
_cell.length_c   1.000
_cell.angle_alpha   90.00
_cell.angle_beta   90.00
_cell.angle_gamma   90.00
#
_symmetry.space_group_name_H-M   'P 1'
#
loop_
_entity.id
_entity.type
_entity.pdbx_description
1 polymer ?
#
loop_
_entity_poly.entity_id
_entity_poly.type
_entity_poly.pdbx_seq_one_letter_code
_entity_poly.pdbx_strand_id
1 'polypeptide(L)' 'MDELEKRLAALELVVIELGAWLDPAAIDDAMRSIAAGIETGCDEEREIRRQALHLLQDARRRFEPPAAGVVIT' A
#
# COMPACT_ATOMS: atom_id res chain seq x y z
N MET A 1 10.89 -19.51 7.64
CA MET A 1 9.78 -18.63 8.00
C MET A 1 9.30 -18.97 9.39
N ASP A 2 9.67 -18.14 10.36
CA ASP A 2 9.20 -18.25 11.73
C ASP A 2 7.71 -17.84 11.86
N GLU A 3 7.16 -17.94 13.06
CA GLU A 3 5.75 -17.63 13.33
C GLU A 3 5.42 -16.14 13.16
N LEU A 4 6.38 -15.26 13.43
CA LEU A 4 6.21 -13.82 13.26
C LEU A 4 6.17 -13.46 11.77
N GLU A 5 7.12 -13.97 10.99
CA GLU A 5 7.19 -13.79 9.54
C GLU A 5 5.91 -14.29 8.84
N LYS A 6 5.33 -15.40 9.31
CA LYS A 6 4.01 -15.89 8.81
C LYS A 6 2.87 -14.92 9.08
N ARG A 7 2.83 -14.34 10.28
CA ARG A 7 1.78 -13.39 10.66
C ARG A 7 1.91 -12.07 9.91
N LEU A 8 3.14 -11.61 9.70
CA LEU A 8 3.42 -10.43 8.87
C LEU A 8 2.98 -10.66 7.43
N ALA A 9 3.37 -11.78 6.81
CA ALA A 9 2.95 -12.11 5.45
C ALA A 9 1.42 -12.24 5.31
N ALA A 10 0.74 -12.80 6.32
CA ALA A 10 -0.73 -12.87 6.34
C ALA A 10 -1.36 -11.47 6.43
N LEU A 11 -0.79 -10.57 7.24
CA LEU A 11 -1.27 -9.20 7.37
C LEU A 11 -1.06 -8.41 6.07
N GLU A 12 0.11 -8.54 5.43
CA GLU A 12 0.40 -7.95 4.13
C GLU A 12 -0.63 -8.39 3.07
N LEU A 13 -0.92 -9.69 3.02
CA LEU A 13 -1.92 -10.23 2.11
C LEU A 13 -3.32 -9.66 2.38
N VAL A 14 -3.72 -9.57 3.65
CA VAL A 14 -5.01 -8.97 4.02
C VAL A 14 -5.10 -7.50 3.57
N VAL A 15 -4.05 -6.70 3.79
CA VAL A 15 -4.01 -5.29 3.37
C VAL A 15 -4.13 -5.18 1.85
N ILE A 16 -3.43 -6.04 1.11
CA ILE A 16 -3.50 -6.06 -0.35
C ILE A 16 -4.92 -6.40 -0.80
N GLU A 17 -5.49 -7.52 -0.34
CA GLU A 17 -6.82 -7.99 -0.77
C GLU A 17 -7.95 -7.02 -0.38
N LEU A 18 -7.83 -6.33 0.77
CA LEU A 18 -8.77 -5.30 1.16
C LEU A 18 -8.72 -4.08 0.23
N GLY A 19 -7.59 -3.84 -0.45
CA GLY A 19 -7.44 -2.73 -1.40
C GLY A 19 -8.52 -2.70 -2.48
N ALA A 20 -9.04 -3.86 -2.90
CA ALA A 20 -10.13 -3.96 -3.87
C ALA A 20 -11.47 -3.37 -3.38
N TRP A 21 -11.63 -3.26 -2.05
CA TRP A 21 -12.86 -2.85 -1.38
C TRP A 21 -12.79 -1.44 -0.81
N LEU A 22 -11.61 -0.82 -0.86
CA LEU A 22 -11.37 0.52 -0.36
C LEU A 22 -11.70 1.57 -1.43
N ASP A 23 -12.25 2.70 -0.99
CA ASP A 23 -12.43 3.88 -1.83
C ASP A 23 -11.06 4.35 -2.34
N PRO A 24 -10.84 4.47 -3.67
CA PRO A 24 -9.58 4.97 -4.23
C PRO A 24 -9.14 6.32 -3.64
N ALA A 25 -10.08 7.22 -3.35
CA ALA A 25 -9.76 8.51 -2.75
C ALA A 25 -9.20 8.36 -1.32
N ALA A 26 -9.74 7.40 -0.55
CA ALA A 26 -9.25 7.09 0.78
C ALA A 26 -7.85 6.47 0.75
N ILE A 27 -7.55 5.64 -0.26
CA ILE A 27 -6.20 5.10 -0.47
C ILE A 27 -5.21 6.25 -0.77
N ASP A 28 -5.58 7.17 -1.65
CA ASP A 28 -4.73 8.32 -2.01
C ASP A 28 -4.49 9.27 -0.83
N ASP A 29 -5.50 9.50 0.00
CA ASP A 29 -5.37 10.26 1.25
C ASP A 29 -4.42 9.56 2.24
N ALA A 30 -4.58 8.24 2.42
CA ALA A 30 -3.71 7.45 3.29
C ALA A 30 -2.25 7.48 2.81
N MET A 31 -2.02 7.29 1.51
CA MET A 31 -0.68 7.34 0.92
C MET A 31 -0.03 8.72 1.11
N ARG A 32 -0.76 9.82 0.91
CA ARG A 32 -0.26 11.17 1.15
C ARG A 32 0.08 11.42 2.61
N SER A 33 -0.78 10.98 3.53
CA SER A 33 -0.56 11.09 4.97
C SER A 33 0.69 10.33 5.42
N ILE A 34 0.85 9.09 4.95
CA ILE A 34 2.03 8.26 5.23
C ILE A 34 3.30 8.92 4.67
N ALA A 35 3.26 9.41 3.44
CA ALA A 35 4.39 10.09 2.80
C ALA A 35 4.83 11.33 3.59
N ALA A 36 3.89 12.17 4.02
CA ALA A 36 4.18 13.32 4.87
C ALA A 36 4.84 12.91 6.21
N GLY A 37 4.36 11.81 6.82
CA GLY A 37 4.93 11.27 8.05
C GLY A 37 6.36 10.71 7.92
N ILE A 38 6.82 10.36 6.71
CA ILE A 38 8.20 9.93 6.47
C ILE A 38 9.17 11.10 6.67
N GLU A 39 8.78 12.31 6.27
CA GLU A 39 9.64 13.50 6.36
C GLU A 39 9.92 13.88 7.83
N THR A 40 8.97 13.61 8.73
CA THR A 40 9.01 14.07 10.13
C THR A 40 9.38 12.99 11.16
N GLY A 41 9.41 11.70 10.78
CA GLY A 41 9.62 10.58 11.71
C GLY A 41 11.09 10.32 12.09
N CYS A 42 11.31 9.50 13.12
CA CYS A 42 12.61 8.87 13.38
C CYS A 42 12.86 7.71 12.38
N ASP A 43 14.07 7.16 12.36
CA ASP A 43 14.46 6.20 11.32
C ASP A 43 13.62 4.90 11.32
N GLU A 44 13.26 4.38 12.49
CA GLU A 44 12.37 3.21 12.61
C GLU A 44 10.96 3.51 12.08
N GLU A 45 10.39 4.65 12.47
CA GLU A 45 9.07 5.04 11.98
C GLU A 45 9.07 5.30 10.47
N ARG A 46 10.14 5.89 9.94
CA ARG A 46 10.31 6.09 8.49
C ARG A 46 10.30 4.77 7.76
N GLU A 47 10.97 3.76 8.28
CA GLU A 47 11.04 2.44 7.67
C GLU A 47 9.67 1.76 7.66
N ILE A 48 8.95 1.78 8.78
CA ILE A 48 7.58 1.25 8.87
C ILE A 48 6.65 1.98 7.88
N ARG A 49 6.75 3.31 7.79
CA ARG A 49 5.95 4.12 6.85
C ARG A 49 6.28 3.81 5.39
N ARG A 50 7.56 3.56 5.04
CA ARG A 50 7.94 3.11 3.68
C ARG A 50 7.33 1.75 3.35
N GLN A 51 7.38 0.80 4.27
CA GLN A 51 6.79 -0.52 4.07
C GLN A 51 5.27 -0.43 3.89
N ALA A 52 4.59 0.35 4.74
CA ALA A 52 3.14 0.60 4.60
C ALA A 52 2.80 1.24 3.25
N LEU A 53 3.60 2.21 2.78
CA LEU A 53 3.42 2.85 1.49
C LEU A 53 3.56 1.86 0.33
N HIS A 54 4.56 0.98 0.37
CA HIS A 54 4.74 -0.07 -0.64
C HIS A 54 3.54 -1.03 -0.70
N LEU A 55 3.01 -1.45 0.45
CA LEU A 55 1.86 -2.35 0.50
C LEU A 55 0.60 -1.72 -0.14
N LEU A 56 0.35 -0.44 0.14
CA LEU A 56 -0.76 0.30 -0.47
C LEU A 56 -0.57 0.49 -1.98
N GLN A 57 0.65 0.76 -2.43
CA GLN A 57 0.97 0.87 -3.86
C GLN A 57 0.77 -0.46 -4.60
N ASP A 58 1.15 -1.57 -3.98
CA ASP A 58 0.98 -2.90 -4.56
C ASP A 58 -0.49 -3.34 -4.57
N ALA A 59 -1.26 -2.99 -3.53
CA ALA A 59 -2.72 -3.15 -3.53
C ALA A 59 -3.34 -2.37 -4.69
N ARG A 60 -3.01 -1.08 -4.81
CA ARG A 60 -3.52 -0.21 -5.88
C ARG A 60 -3.17 -0.75 -7.27
N ARG A 61 -1.92 -1.17 -7.50
CA ARG A 61 -1.49 -1.75 -8.79
C ARG A 61 -2.27 -3.00 -9.19
N ARG A 62 -2.71 -3.81 -8.23
CA ARG A 62 -3.50 -5.04 -8.49
C ARG A 62 -4.95 -4.75 -8.86
N PHE A 63 -5.52 -3.66 -8.34
CA PHE A 63 -6.97 -3.41 -8.41
C PHE A 63 -7.38 -2.17 -9.20
N GLU A 64 -6.45 -1.24 -9.48
CA GLU A 64 -6.71 -0.21 -10.48
C GLU A 64 -6.77 -0.86 -11.87
N PRO A 65 -7.90 -0.75 -12.58
CA PRO A 65 -7.91 -1.13 -13.98
C PRO A 65 -6.87 -0.27 -14.72
N PRO A 66 -6.12 -0.83 -15.69
CA PRO A 66 -5.29 -0.01 -16.55
C PRO A 66 -6.18 1.08 -17.14
N ALA A 67 -5.75 2.34 -17.02
CA ALA A 67 -6.51 3.48 -17.51
C ALA A 67 -7.07 3.15 -18.90
N ALA A 68 -8.39 3.02 -19.00
CA ALA A 68 -9.07 2.67 -20.24
C ALA A 68 -8.74 3.76 -21.27
N GLY A 69 -7.76 3.50 -22.14
CA GLY A 69 -7.22 4.55 -23.00
C GLY A 69 -6.04 4.19 -23.90
N VAL A 70 -5.36 3.05 -23.74
CA VAL A 70 -4.39 2.61 -24.75
C VAL A 70 -5.12 1.77 -25.80
N VAL A 71 -5.80 2.46 -26.72
CA VAL A 71 -6.12 1.91 -28.03
C VAL A 71 -4.78 1.71 -28.74
N ILE A 72 -4.29 0.47 -28.78
CA ILE A 72 -3.24 0.10 -29.74
C ILE A 72 -3.95 -0.01 -31.09
N THR A 73 -3.93 1.09 -31.84
CA THR A 73 -4.15 1.09 -33.30
C THR A 73 -2.97 0.46 -34.00
#